data_AF-A8U0Z9-F1
#
_entry.id   AF-A8U0Z9-F1
#
_cell.length_a   1.000
_cell.length_b   1.000
_cell.length_c   1.000
_cell.angle_alpha   90.00
_cell.angle_beta   90.00
_cell.angle_gamma   90.00
#
_symmetry.space_group_name_H-M   'P 1'
#
loop_
_entity.id
_entity.type
_entity.pdbx_description
1 polymer ?
#
loop_
_entity_poly.entity_id
_entity_poly.type
_entity_poly.pdbx_seq_one_letter_code
_entity_poly.pdbx_strand_id
1 'polypeptide(L)'
;MTIGIAAFGPSAGQAVLAGLNAVESVGIGEIRGFGVFAALCPDGTLVRARTQRGGGPVLLADLGRQGQLSQAESATVAALISSGPDRPEPLDQFLPGSPAGLVTGHRLPNTAGRDGVPLNLAVLRRMEAGDAPRGAVPAVIDANPEIDAGLIAVSQGTLAFAETRRVGRRNDRGQARLDIRDGAAGVAVLHNAIQPFEGLALLAAGAARAVLEAALPPLARFRIEPGITLDLADTDGVWLTADGAVERIGSANPGHAHYQGWTSSAVYLGTPVYQHDRRVGVTVGEARCRLDRGRIVEVDPERSSVIWRA
;
A
#
# COMPACT_ATOMS: atom_id res chain seq x y z
N MET A 1 13.82 18.10 -4.67
CA MET A 1 13.66 16.80 -3.95
C MET A 1 12.37 16.15 -4.45
N THR A 2 12.16 14.84 -4.44
CA THR A 2 11.01 14.25 -5.17
C THR A 2 10.56 12.91 -4.60
N ILE A 3 9.26 12.65 -4.62
CA ILE A 3 8.62 11.37 -4.30
C ILE A 3 7.69 10.95 -5.44
N GLY A 4 7.78 9.68 -5.83
CA GLY A 4 6.82 8.99 -6.68
C GLY A 4 6.13 7.88 -5.90
N ILE A 5 4.81 7.79 -6.03
CA ILE A 5 3.98 6.74 -5.42
C ILE A 5 3.09 6.17 -6.51
N ALA A 6 3.00 4.85 -6.61
CA ALA A 6 2.05 4.19 -7.50
C ALA A 6 1.42 2.99 -6.82
N ALA A 7 0.13 2.76 -7.08
CA ALA A 7 -0.61 1.63 -6.53
C ALA A 7 -1.59 1.05 -7.56
N PHE A 8 -1.86 -0.25 -7.40
CA PHE A 8 -2.99 -0.92 -8.05
C PHE A 8 -3.81 -1.68 -7.01
N GLY A 9 -5.08 -1.92 -7.33
CA GLY A 9 -6.07 -2.58 -6.46
C GLY A 9 -7.26 -1.67 -6.17
N PRO A 10 -8.30 -2.16 -5.49
CA PRO A 10 -9.44 -1.34 -5.11
C PRO A 10 -9.01 -0.10 -4.31
N SER A 11 -9.55 1.06 -4.66
CA SER A 11 -9.22 2.34 -4.03
C SER A 11 -7.74 2.76 -4.13
N ALA A 12 -7.06 2.40 -5.23
CA ALA A 12 -5.67 2.77 -5.45
C ALA A 12 -5.44 4.29 -5.43
N GLY A 13 -6.39 5.08 -5.94
CA GLY A 13 -6.27 6.54 -5.90
C GLY A 13 -6.28 7.09 -4.48
N GLN A 14 -7.21 6.63 -3.64
CA GLN A 14 -7.21 6.97 -2.22
C GLN A 14 -5.90 6.52 -1.52
N ALA A 15 -5.39 5.34 -1.86
CA ALA A 15 -4.16 4.80 -1.28
C ALA A 15 -2.93 5.67 -1.60
N VAL A 16 -2.79 6.13 -2.86
CA VAL A 16 -1.70 7.02 -3.27
C VAL A 16 -1.77 8.37 -2.54
N LEU A 17 -2.98 8.93 -2.41
CA LEU A 17 -3.20 10.20 -1.70
C LEU A 17 -2.92 10.06 -0.20
N ALA A 18 -3.30 8.94 0.43
CA ALA A 18 -2.98 8.64 1.82
C ALA A 18 -1.47 8.51 2.05
N GLY A 19 -0.75 7.86 1.11
CA GLY A 19 0.71 7.78 1.14
C GLY A 19 1.38 9.15 1.09
N LEU A 20 0.91 10.04 0.20
CA LEU A 20 1.41 11.42 0.14
C LEU A 20 1.11 12.19 1.41
N ASN A 21 -0.12 12.12 1.93
CA ASN A 21 -0.50 12.83 3.14
C ASN A 21 0.35 12.40 4.36
N ALA A 22 0.64 11.11 4.48
CA ALA A 22 1.51 10.60 5.55
C ALA A 22 2.94 11.15 5.44
N VAL A 23 3.48 11.19 4.22
CA VAL A 23 4.80 11.78 3.92
C VAL A 23 4.80 13.28 4.20
N GLU A 24 3.82 14.00 3.69
CA GLU A 24 3.71 15.44 3.87
C GLU A 24 3.58 15.80 5.33
N SER A 25 2.96 14.98 6.18
CA SER A 25 2.80 15.27 7.61
C SER A 25 4.11 15.29 8.40
N VAL A 26 5.11 14.48 8.03
CA VAL A 26 6.35 14.30 8.81
C VAL A 26 7.63 14.63 8.04
N GLY A 27 7.56 14.71 6.71
CA GLY A 27 8.70 14.87 5.84
C GLY A 27 9.37 16.24 6.00
N ILE A 28 10.69 16.24 6.08
CA ILE A 28 11.52 17.44 6.12
C ILE A 28 12.26 17.59 4.79
N GLY A 29 12.21 18.78 4.21
CA GLY A 29 12.83 19.12 2.93
C GLY A 29 11.83 19.75 1.96
N GLU A 30 12.15 19.72 0.68
CA GLU A 30 11.31 20.22 -0.41
C GLU A 30 10.23 19.20 -0.77
N ILE A 31 9.14 19.23 0.00
CA ILE A 31 7.88 18.53 -0.22
C ILE A 31 6.71 19.52 0.00
N ARG A 32 5.46 19.17 -0.36
CA ARG A 32 4.26 20.05 -0.30
C ARG A 32 4.21 21.19 -1.33
N GLY A 33 5.00 21.12 -2.39
CA GLY A 33 4.99 22.08 -3.49
C GLY A 33 4.24 21.56 -4.69
N PHE A 34 4.99 21.26 -5.74
CA PHE A 34 4.54 20.61 -6.97
C PHE A 34 3.93 19.22 -6.70
N GLY A 35 2.87 18.90 -7.43
CA GLY A 35 2.23 17.59 -7.42
C GLY A 35 1.50 17.32 -8.72
N VAL A 36 1.58 16.08 -9.20
CA VAL A 36 0.77 15.57 -10.31
C VAL A 36 0.23 14.22 -9.90
N PHE A 37 -1.08 14.07 -9.95
CA PHE A 37 -1.83 12.86 -9.67
C PHE A 37 -2.53 12.40 -10.93
N ALA A 38 -2.51 11.09 -11.17
CA ALA A 38 -3.27 10.44 -12.24
C ALA A 38 -3.87 9.14 -11.73
N ALA A 39 -5.09 8.84 -12.19
CA ALA A 39 -5.80 7.63 -11.83
C ALA A 39 -6.57 7.06 -13.03
N LEU A 40 -6.50 5.75 -13.23
CA LEU A 40 -7.29 5.02 -14.22
C LEU A 40 -8.47 4.35 -13.49
N CYS A 41 -9.65 4.84 -13.81
CA CYS A 41 -10.91 4.28 -13.33
C CYS A 41 -11.20 2.93 -14.00
N PRO A 42 -12.07 2.08 -13.41
CA PRO A 42 -12.44 0.79 -13.99
C PRO A 42 -13.03 0.85 -15.41
N ASP A 43 -13.65 1.98 -15.76
CA ASP A 43 -14.22 2.25 -17.08
C ASP A 43 -13.17 2.73 -18.12
N GLY A 44 -11.89 2.78 -17.72
CA GLY A 44 -10.79 3.28 -18.54
C GLY A 44 -10.62 4.80 -18.54
N THR A 45 -11.47 5.53 -17.80
CA THR A 45 -11.36 6.99 -17.67
C THR A 45 -10.08 7.37 -16.94
N LEU A 46 -9.32 8.30 -17.51
CA LEU A 46 -8.10 8.84 -16.91
C LEU A 46 -8.39 10.18 -16.23
N VAL A 47 -8.38 10.16 -14.90
CA VAL A 47 -8.56 11.33 -14.04
C VAL A 47 -7.20 11.95 -13.71
N ARG A 48 -7.11 13.29 -13.69
CA ARG A 48 -5.86 14.01 -13.39
C ARG A 48 -6.10 15.21 -12.48
N ALA A 49 -5.10 15.46 -11.64
CA ALA A 49 -5.00 16.68 -10.86
C ALA A 49 -3.54 17.13 -10.80
N ARG A 50 -3.32 18.45 -10.78
CA ARG A 50 -1.98 19.02 -10.81
C ARG A 50 -1.89 20.32 -10.04
N THR A 51 -0.72 20.58 -9.48
CA THR A 51 -0.42 21.84 -8.83
C THR A 51 1.08 22.11 -8.89
N GLN A 52 1.45 23.39 -8.93
CA GLN A 52 2.82 23.83 -8.68
C GLN A 52 3.09 23.99 -7.18
N ARG A 53 2.04 24.24 -6.36
CA ARG A 53 2.17 24.61 -4.95
C ARG A 53 1.06 24.04 -4.09
N GLY A 54 1.38 23.74 -2.83
CA GLY A 54 0.40 23.31 -1.83
C GLY A 54 0.09 21.80 -1.83
N GLY A 55 0.81 21.00 -2.62
CA GLY A 55 0.87 19.55 -2.47
C GLY A 55 -0.48 18.84 -2.48
N GLY A 56 -0.61 17.81 -1.63
CA GLY A 56 -1.80 16.96 -1.52
C GLY A 56 -3.12 17.72 -1.35
N PRO A 57 -3.23 18.68 -0.42
CA PRO A 57 -4.46 19.46 -0.23
C PRO A 57 -4.97 20.17 -1.50
N VAL A 58 -4.06 20.74 -2.30
CA VAL A 58 -4.45 21.43 -3.54
C VAL A 58 -4.84 20.44 -4.63
N LEU A 59 -4.19 19.27 -4.71
CA LEU A 59 -4.60 18.18 -5.61
C LEU A 59 -6.02 17.70 -5.30
N LEU A 60 -6.34 17.48 -4.02
CA LEU A 60 -7.69 17.10 -3.58
C LEU A 60 -8.73 18.16 -3.92
N ALA A 61 -8.42 19.44 -3.66
CA ALA A 61 -9.30 20.55 -4.01
C ALA A 61 -9.52 20.65 -5.53
N ASP A 62 -8.49 20.35 -6.33
CA ASP A 62 -8.58 20.33 -7.79
C ASP A 62 -9.50 19.21 -8.29
N LEU A 63 -9.32 17.97 -7.80
CA LEU A 63 -10.23 16.86 -8.08
C LEU A 63 -11.68 17.18 -7.68
N GLY A 64 -11.87 17.83 -6.54
CA GLY A 64 -13.18 18.27 -6.05
C GLY A 64 -13.84 19.30 -6.98
N ARG A 65 -13.11 20.33 -7.41
CA ARG A 65 -13.61 21.33 -8.37
C ARG A 65 -13.98 20.72 -9.71
N GLN A 66 -13.24 19.70 -10.15
CA GLN A 66 -13.53 18.97 -11.39
C GLN A 66 -14.73 18.00 -11.25
N GLY A 67 -15.25 17.78 -10.04
CA GLY A 67 -16.29 16.77 -9.78
C GLY A 67 -15.79 15.33 -9.93
N GLN A 68 -14.46 15.12 -9.91
CA GLN A 68 -13.82 13.83 -10.18
C GLN A 68 -13.25 13.15 -8.93
N LEU A 69 -13.42 13.75 -7.74
CA LEU A 69 -12.86 13.23 -6.49
C LEU A 69 -13.25 11.77 -6.21
N SER A 70 -14.54 11.45 -6.22
CA SER A 70 -14.99 10.07 -5.95
C SER A 70 -14.51 9.06 -6.99
N GLN A 71 -14.37 9.48 -8.25
CA GLN A 71 -13.82 8.64 -9.32
C GLN A 71 -12.32 8.39 -9.10
N ALA A 72 -11.57 9.44 -8.77
CA ALA A 72 -10.15 9.33 -8.42
C ALA A 72 -9.95 8.40 -7.23
N GLU A 73 -10.73 8.55 -6.15
CA GLU A 73 -10.59 7.76 -4.93
C GLU A 73 -10.85 6.26 -5.18
N SER A 74 -11.85 5.94 -5.99
CA SER A 74 -12.27 4.56 -6.30
C SER A 74 -11.49 3.90 -7.45
N ALA A 75 -10.60 4.63 -8.11
CA ALA A 75 -9.80 4.11 -9.22
C ALA A 75 -8.96 2.89 -8.81
N THR A 76 -8.74 1.97 -9.77
CA THR A 76 -8.03 0.71 -9.50
C THR A 76 -6.54 0.77 -9.82
N VAL A 77 -6.10 1.82 -10.52
CA VAL A 77 -4.69 2.13 -10.77
C VAL A 77 -4.50 3.62 -10.55
N ALA A 78 -3.52 3.99 -9.74
CA ALA A 78 -3.19 5.39 -9.52
C ALA A 78 -1.70 5.59 -9.32
N ALA A 79 -1.25 6.80 -9.66
CA ALA A 79 0.11 7.22 -9.44
C ALA A 79 0.18 8.72 -9.17
N LEU A 80 1.29 9.12 -8.56
CA LEU A 80 1.58 10.48 -8.15
C LEU A 80 3.07 10.73 -8.27
N ILE A 81 3.44 11.96 -8.61
CA ILE A 81 4.75 12.54 -8.35
C ILE A 81 4.60 13.86 -7.60
N SER A 82 5.46 14.12 -6.61
CA SER A 82 5.49 15.38 -5.86
C SER A 82 6.91 15.85 -5.54
N SER A 83 7.10 17.17 -5.45
CA SER A 83 8.34 17.86 -5.06
C SER A 83 8.06 19.21 -4.41
N GLY A 84 9.05 19.86 -3.80
CA GLY A 84 8.91 21.24 -3.30
C GLY A 84 8.99 22.33 -4.37
N PRO A 85 9.97 22.33 -5.30
CA PRO A 85 10.10 23.41 -6.26
C PRO A 85 9.06 23.33 -7.38
N ASP A 86 8.72 24.49 -7.94
CA ASP A 86 7.96 24.62 -9.18
C ASP A 86 8.69 23.85 -10.31
N ARG A 87 7.92 23.27 -11.24
CA ARG A 87 8.43 22.47 -12.36
C ARG A 87 8.05 23.07 -13.71
N PRO A 88 8.86 22.83 -14.77
CA PRO A 88 8.49 23.24 -16.12
C PRO A 88 7.13 22.69 -16.55
N GLU A 89 6.29 23.57 -17.12
CA GLU A 89 5.04 23.18 -17.76
C GLU A 89 5.29 22.51 -19.11
N PRO A 90 4.39 21.63 -19.60
CA PRO A 90 3.18 21.15 -18.92
C PRO A 90 3.51 20.13 -17.82
N LEU A 91 2.83 20.20 -16.66
CA LEU A 91 3.12 19.29 -15.52
C LEU A 91 2.89 17.80 -15.83
N ASP A 92 1.97 17.48 -16.75
CA ASP A 92 1.65 16.09 -17.07
C ASP A 92 2.84 15.32 -17.68
N GLN A 93 3.87 16.03 -18.15
CA GLN A 93 5.11 15.41 -18.65
C GLN A 93 5.84 14.57 -17.59
N PHE A 94 5.62 14.82 -16.30
CA PHE A 94 6.24 14.09 -15.20
C PHE A 94 5.49 12.79 -14.86
N LEU A 95 4.23 12.67 -15.27
CA LEU A 95 3.35 11.52 -15.01
C LEU A 95 2.51 11.19 -16.26
N PRO A 96 3.13 10.68 -17.33
CA PRO A 96 2.38 10.22 -18.48
C PRO A 96 1.53 8.99 -18.14
N GLY A 97 0.42 8.86 -18.84
CA GLY A 97 -0.52 7.76 -18.64
C GLY A 97 -1.44 7.56 -19.83
N SER A 98 -1.84 6.31 -20.05
CA SER A 98 -2.75 5.86 -21.09
C SER A 98 -3.56 4.66 -20.58
N PRO A 99 -4.48 4.08 -21.35
CA PRO A 99 -5.21 2.88 -20.94
C PRO A 99 -4.31 1.70 -20.53
N ALA A 100 -3.07 1.64 -21.02
CA ALA A 100 -2.11 0.60 -20.66
C ALA A 100 -1.56 0.76 -19.22
N GLY A 101 -1.62 1.96 -18.64
CA GLY A 101 -1.15 2.24 -17.29
C GLY A 101 -0.57 3.64 -17.10
N LEU A 102 0.11 3.84 -15.97
CA LEU A 102 0.69 5.11 -15.56
C LEU A 102 2.19 4.93 -15.28
N VAL A 103 3.00 5.95 -15.57
CA VAL A 103 4.44 5.95 -15.28
C VAL A 103 4.84 7.18 -14.49
N THR A 104 5.17 7.00 -13.22
CA THR A 104 5.69 8.02 -12.31
C THR A 104 7.17 7.79 -12.00
N GLY A 105 7.73 8.55 -11.06
CA GLY A 105 9.08 8.34 -10.59
C GLY A 105 9.53 9.39 -9.59
N HIS A 106 10.84 9.49 -9.42
CA HIS A 106 11.50 10.56 -8.67
C HIS A 106 12.74 11.04 -9.43
N ARG A 107 13.35 12.12 -8.94
CA ARG A 107 14.34 12.92 -9.69
C ARG A 107 13.71 13.56 -10.93
N LEU A 108 14.11 13.12 -12.12
CA LEU A 108 13.66 13.67 -13.41
C LEU A 108 13.23 12.52 -14.34
N PRO A 109 12.08 11.87 -14.07
CA PRO A 109 11.62 10.71 -14.85
C PRO A 109 11.32 11.05 -16.32
N ASN A 110 11.12 12.33 -16.63
CA ASN A 110 10.92 12.87 -17.98
C ASN A 110 12.23 13.27 -18.69
N THR A 111 13.40 12.94 -18.14
CA THR A 111 14.68 13.19 -18.83
C THR A 111 14.77 12.32 -20.07
N ALA A 112 15.22 12.89 -21.18
CA ALA A 112 15.48 12.16 -22.40
C ALA A 112 16.57 11.10 -22.20
N GLY A 113 16.32 9.89 -22.69
CA GLY A 113 17.29 8.82 -22.77
C GLY A 113 18.24 8.97 -23.94
N ARG A 114 19.03 7.93 -24.19
CA ARG A 114 20.00 7.88 -25.30
C ARG A 114 19.38 8.07 -26.69
N ASP A 115 18.12 7.70 -26.84
CA ASP A 115 17.33 7.82 -28.06
C ASP A 115 16.57 9.15 -28.17
N GLY A 116 16.79 10.07 -27.21
CA GLY A 116 16.09 11.35 -27.14
C GLY A 116 14.67 11.28 -26.59
N VAL A 117 14.18 10.09 -26.22
CA VAL A 117 12.82 9.91 -25.68
C VAL A 117 12.85 10.02 -24.15
N PRO A 118 11.96 10.80 -23.53
CA PRO A 118 11.78 10.80 -22.08
C PRO A 118 11.59 9.40 -21.52
N LEU A 119 12.35 9.04 -20.48
CA LEU A 119 12.37 7.69 -19.91
C LEU A 119 10.97 7.18 -19.51
N ASN A 120 10.16 8.02 -18.85
CA ASN A 120 8.79 7.68 -18.49
C ASN A 120 7.88 7.42 -19.71
N LEU A 121 8.04 8.18 -20.80
CA LEU A 121 7.34 7.94 -22.06
C LEU A 121 7.84 6.69 -22.77
N ALA A 122 9.14 6.40 -22.71
CA ALA A 122 9.71 5.16 -23.26
C ALA A 122 9.10 3.93 -22.57
N VAL A 123 8.95 3.96 -21.24
CA VAL A 123 8.25 2.89 -20.50
C VAL A 123 6.78 2.82 -20.89
N LEU A 124 6.06 3.94 -20.97
CA LEU A 124 4.65 3.94 -21.34
C LEU A 124 4.43 3.34 -22.73
N ARG A 125 5.26 3.71 -23.72
CA ARG A 125 5.19 3.15 -25.09
C ARG A 125 5.38 1.64 -25.12
N ARG A 126 6.26 1.10 -24.27
CA ARG A 126 6.43 -0.35 -24.14
C ARG A 126 5.18 -1.01 -23.57
N MET A 127 4.57 -0.39 -22.56
CA MET A 127 3.31 -0.88 -21.99
C MET A 127 2.16 -0.83 -23.00
N GLU A 128 2.08 0.22 -23.80
CA GLU A 128 1.12 0.32 -24.92
C GLU A 128 1.37 -0.75 -26.00
N ALA A 129 2.63 -1.18 -26.18
CA ALA A 129 3.00 -2.29 -27.04
C ALA A 129 2.75 -3.68 -26.40
N GLY A 130 2.25 -3.74 -25.16
CA GLY A 130 1.88 -4.98 -24.48
C GLY A 130 2.89 -5.48 -23.43
N ASP A 131 4.01 -4.78 -23.20
CA ASP A 131 4.93 -5.16 -22.14
C ASP A 131 4.29 -4.92 -20.76
N ALA A 132 4.36 -5.92 -19.88
CA ALA A 132 4.05 -5.69 -18.47
C ALA A 132 5.06 -4.71 -17.84
N PRO A 133 4.68 -3.92 -16.82
CA PRO A 133 5.59 -3.04 -16.08
C PRO A 133 6.92 -3.71 -15.68
N ARG A 134 6.86 -4.98 -15.26
CA ARG A 134 8.03 -5.78 -14.86
C ARG A 134 9.06 -6.00 -15.98
N GLY A 135 8.64 -5.98 -17.24
CA GLY A 135 9.54 -6.01 -18.40
C GLY A 135 9.92 -4.62 -18.89
N ALA A 136 8.94 -3.71 -18.94
CA ALA A 136 9.13 -2.37 -19.51
C ALA A 136 10.11 -1.50 -18.70
N VAL A 137 10.02 -1.51 -17.36
CA VAL A 137 10.85 -0.65 -16.51
C VAL A 137 12.33 -1.05 -16.54
N PRO A 138 12.72 -2.31 -16.27
CA PRO A 138 14.13 -2.70 -16.32
C PRO A 138 14.73 -2.47 -17.71
N ALA A 139 14.01 -2.79 -18.79
CA ALA A 139 14.51 -2.61 -20.14
C ALA A 139 14.90 -1.16 -20.46
N VAL A 140 14.11 -0.18 -19.99
CA VAL A 140 14.42 1.25 -20.19
C VAL A 140 15.53 1.72 -19.26
N ILE A 141 15.53 1.29 -18.00
CA ILE A 141 16.54 1.70 -17.00
C ILE A 141 17.92 1.14 -17.34
N ASP A 142 18.01 -0.14 -17.74
CA ASP A 142 19.27 -0.81 -18.07
C ASP A 142 19.92 -0.22 -19.34
N ALA A 143 19.10 0.26 -20.28
CA ALA A 143 19.57 0.97 -21.46
C ALA A 143 20.12 2.38 -21.13
N ASN A 144 19.73 2.97 -20.00
CA ASN A 144 20.02 4.35 -19.62
C ASN A 144 20.65 4.48 -18.20
N PRO A 145 21.76 3.78 -17.90
CA PRO A 145 22.24 3.59 -16.53
C PRO A 145 22.72 4.88 -15.84
N GLU A 146 23.03 5.94 -16.59
CA GLU A 146 23.64 7.17 -16.09
C GLU A 146 22.71 8.39 -16.12
N ILE A 147 21.44 8.21 -16.48
CA ILE A 147 20.40 9.27 -16.39
C ILE A 147 19.96 9.44 -14.93
N ASP A 148 19.67 10.67 -14.47
CA ASP A 148 19.22 10.96 -13.09
C ASP A 148 17.72 10.73 -12.93
N ALA A 149 17.29 9.47 -12.98
CA ALA A 149 15.89 9.08 -12.89
C ALA A 149 15.69 7.76 -12.12
N GLY A 150 14.61 7.69 -11.35
CA GLY A 150 14.00 6.42 -10.95
C GLY A 150 12.55 6.41 -11.41
N LEU A 151 12.06 5.25 -11.84
CA LEU A 151 10.76 5.07 -12.47
C LEU A 151 9.92 4.08 -11.68
N ILE A 152 8.61 4.33 -11.65
CA ILE A 152 7.60 3.38 -11.22
C ILE A 152 6.55 3.31 -12.33
N ALA A 153 6.29 2.12 -12.84
CA ALA A 153 5.20 1.87 -13.78
C ALA A 153 4.14 0.98 -13.12
N VAL A 154 2.88 1.32 -13.34
CA VAL A 154 1.73 0.60 -12.79
C VAL A 154 0.67 0.39 -13.85
N SER A 155 0.09 -0.80 -13.85
CA SER A 155 -1.07 -1.19 -14.64
C SER A 155 -2.00 -2.05 -13.77
N GLN A 156 -3.10 -2.53 -14.35
CA GLN A 156 -4.05 -3.37 -13.64
C GLN A 156 -3.35 -4.64 -13.14
N GLY A 157 -3.39 -4.88 -11.82
CA GLY A 157 -2.84 -6.08 -11.19
C GLY A 157 -1.30 -6.15 -11.12
N THR A 158 -0.57 -5.14 -11.58
CA THR A 158 0.89 -5.21 -11.59
C THR A 158 1.57 -3.85 -11.57
N LEU A 159 2.74 -3.81 -10.94
CA LEU A 159 3.61 -2.65 -10.95
C LEU A 159 5.07 -3.10 -10.92
N ALA A 160 5.96 -2.23 -11.37
CA ALA A 160 7.41 -2.39 -11.24
C ALA A 160 8.06 -1.04 -11.00
N PHE A 161 9.24 -1.05 -10.37
CA PHE A 161 10.04 0.13 -10.18
C PHE A 161 11.52 -0.20 -10.32
N ALA A 162 12.31 0.78 -10.73
CA ALA A 162 13.76 0.70 -10.72
C ALA A 162 14.39 2.09 -10.74
N GLU A 163 15.61 2.17 -10.21
CA GLU A 163 16.46 3.36 -10.27
C GLU A 163 17.59 3.10 -11.25
N THR A 164 18.04 4.13 -11.97
CA THR A 164 19.29 4.03 -12.73
C THR A 164 20.48 3.82 -11.79
N ARG A 165 21.59 3.30 -12.34
CA ARG A 165 22.84 3.14 -11.58
C ARG A 165 23.32 4.47 -10.99
N ARG A 166 23.11 5.60 -11.69
CA ARG A 166 23.39 6.94 -11.15
C ARG A 166 22.62 7.24 -9.89
N VAL A 167 21.30 7.01 -9.88
CA VAL A 167 20.47 7.27 -8.70
C VAL A 167 20.79 6.29 -7.57
N GLY A 168 21.08 5.03 -7.89
CA GLY A 168 21.47 4.03 -6.88
C GLY A 168 22.73 4.36 -6.09
N ARG A 169 23.60 5.25 -6.59
CA ARG A 169 24.80 5.75 -5.88
C ARG A 169 24.50 6.85 -4.86
N ARG A 170 23.26 7.33 -4.76
CA ARG A 170 22.86 8.36 -3.79
C ARG A 170 22.66 7.76 -2.40
N ASN A 171 22.98 8.54 -1.38
CA ASN A 171 22.79 8.20 0.04
C ASN A 171 21.54 8.84 0.66
N ASP A 172 20.77 9.60 -0.12
CA ASP A 172 19.59 10.35 0.33
C ASP A 172 18.28 9.81 -0.30
N ARG A 173 18.21 8.51 -0.55
CA ARG A 173 17.09 7.83 -1.21
C ARG A 173 16.29 6.94 -0.25
N GLY A 174 15.02 6.73 -0.58
CA GLY A 174 14.15 5.77 0.09
C GLY A 174 13.26 5.07 -0.92
N GLN A 175 13.04 3.77 -0.70
CA GLN A 175 12.20 2.94 -1.56
C GLN A 175 11.40 1.95 -0.73
N ALA A 176 10.19 1.63 -1.18
CA ALA A 176 9.38 0.59 -0.58
C ALA A 176 8.49 -0.07 -1.65
N ARG A 177 8.26 -1.38 -1.53
CA ARG A 177 7.25 -2.11 -2.27
C ARG A 177 6.53 -3.04 -1.30
N LEU A 178 5.20 -3.00 -1.34
CA LEU A 178 4.36 -3.92 -0.60
C LEU A 178 3.38 -4.57 -1.57
N ASP A 179 3.42 -5.90 -1.64
CA ASP A 179 2.38 -6.71 -2.27
C ASP A 179 1.36 -7.10 -1.19
N ILE A 180 0.07 -7.04 -1.54
CA ILE A 180 -1.05 -7.16 -0.59
C ILE A 180 -1.92 -8.34 -1.00
N ARG A 181 -2.19 -9.24 -0.05
CA ARG A 181 -2.98 -10.48 -0.22
C ARG A 181 -2.58 -11.23 -1.50
N ASP A 182 -1.35 -11.71 -1.55
CA ASP A 182 -0.77 -12.48 -2.68
C ASP A 182 -0.87 -11.78 -4.04
N GLY A 183 -0.78 -10.44 -4.04
CA GLY A 183 -0.76 -9.63 -5.26
C GLY A 183 -2.14 -9.16 -5.73
N ALA A 184 -3.20 -9.31 -4.93
CA ALA A 184 -4.50 -8.72 -5.21
C ALA A 184 -4.46 -7.17 -5.28
N ALA A 185 -3.52 -6.56 -4.55
CA ALA A 185 -3.20 -5.15 -4.62
C ALA A 185 -1.69 -4.94 -4.39
N GLY A 186 -1.19 -3.75 -4.69
CA GLY A 186 0.21 -3.43 -4.44
C GLY A 186 0.50 -1.95 -4.49
N VAL A 187 1.58 -1.54 -3.82
CA VAL A 187 2.08 -0.16 -3.81
C VAL A 187 3.60 -0.16 -3.95
N ALA A 188 4.13 0.81 -4.69
CA ALA A 188 5.55 1.14 -4.70
C ALA A 188 5.78 2.64 -4.47
N VAL A 189 6.90 2.91 -3.81
CA VAL A 189 7.36 4.27 -3.47
C VAL A 189 8.83 4.37 -3.83
N LEU A 190 9.18 5.47 -4.49
CA LEU A 190 10.56 5.92 -4.70
C LEU A 190 10.66 7.38 -4.29
N HIS A 191 11.67 7.75 -3.53
CA HIS A 191 11.93 9.16 -3.27
C HIS A 191 13.40 9.46 -3.00
N ASN A 192 13.73 10.74 -3.03
CA ASN A 192 15.03 11.23 -2.66
C ASN A 192 14.95 12.59 -1.96
N ALA A 193 15.95 12.87 -1.13
CA ALA A 193 16.19 14.13 -0.43
C ALA A 193 15.00 14.62 0.41
N ILE A 194 14.14 13.72 0.90
CA ILE A 194 13.08 14.02 1.88
C ILE A 194 13.38 13.19 3.12
N GLN A 195 13.61 13.85 4.25
CA GLN A 195 14.01 13.19 5.50
C GLN A 195 12.79 12.81 6.35
N PRO A 196 12.88 11.73 7.15
CA PRO A 196 13.95 10.72 7.15
C PRO A 196 13.93 9.85 5.88
N PHE A 197 15.08 9.46 5.31
CA PHE A 197 15.08 8.84 3.98
C PHE A 197 14.40 7.46 3.94
N GLU A 198 14.93 6.44 4.60
CA GLU A 198 14.39 5.08 4.46
C GLU A 198 13.01 4.91 5.12
N GLY A 199 12.83 5.44 6.33
CA GLY A 199 11.58 5.29 7.09
C GLY A 199 10.38 5.96 6.43
N LEU A 200 10.59 7.01 5.62
CA LEU A 200 9.51 7.74 4.96
C LEU A 200 8.89 6.94 3.81
N ALA A 201 9.68 6.19 3.05
CA ALA A 201 9.16 5.30 2.01
C ALA A 201 8.24 4.21 2.61
N LEU A 202 8.66 3.63 3.75
CA LEU A 202 7.87 2.64 4.48
C LEU A 202 6.59 3.25 5.07
N LEU A 203 6.65 4.47 5.60
CA LEU A 203 5.47 5.18 6.08
C LEU A 203 4.45 5.41 4.96
N ALA A 204 4.90 5.90 3.81
CA ALA A 204 4.05 6.12 2.63
C ALA A 204 3.38 4.83 2.15
N ALA A 205 4.18 3.77 2.00
CA ALA A 205 3.68 2.47 1.57
C ALA A 205 2.74 1.84 2.61
N GLY A 206 3.02 2.01 3.91
CA GLY A 206 2.17 1.52 4.99
C GLY A 206 0.80 2.21 5.04
N ALA A 207 0.78 3.53 4.87
CA ALA A 207 -0.46 4.30 4.79
C ALA A 207 -1.30 3.89 3.56
N ALA A 208 -0.66 3.74 2.39
CA ALA A 208 -1.32 3.25 1.19
C ALA A 208 -1.85 1.81 1.36
N ARG A 209 -1.06 0.92 1.97
CA ARG A 209 -1.47 -0.47 2.25
C ARG A 209 -2.73 -0.52 3.10
N ALA A 210 -2.82 0.29 4.15
CA ALA A 210 -4.00 0.30 5.02
C ALA A 210 -5.30 0.58 4.25
N VAL A 211 -5.25 1.52 3.30
CA VAL A 211 -6.39 1.82 2.41
C VAL A 211 -6.71 0.65 1.48
N LEU A 212 -5.70 0.10 0.80
CA LEU A 212 -5.87 -1.03 -0.12
C LEU A 212 -6.41 -2.27 0.60
N GLU A 213 -5.91 -2.58 1.80
CA GLU A 213 -6.37 -3.73 2.60
C GLU A 213 -7.82 -3.59 3.05
N ALA A 214 -8.25 -2.37 3.39
CA ALA A 214 -9.61 -2.07 3.80
C ALA A 214 -10.61 -2.11 2.61
N ALA A 215 -10.16 -1.79 1.40
CA ALA A 215 -10.98 -1.79 0.20
C ALA A 215 -11.16 -3.18 -0.42
N LEU A 216 -10.30 -4.14 -0.09
CA LEU A 216 -10.44 -5.52 -0.53
C LEU A 216 -11.61 -6.21 0.22
N PRO A 217 -12.31 -7.17 -0.42
CA PRO A 217 -13.42 -7.90 0.19
C PRO A 217 -13.07 -8.40 1.59
N PRO A 218 -14.03 -8.44 2.53
CA PRO A 218 -13.75 -8.82 3.90
C PRO A 218 -13.13 -10.22 3.91
N LEU A 219 -12.01 -10.27 4.61
CA LEU A 219 -11.47 -11.50 5.15
C LEU A 219 -12.54 -12.20 6.01
N ALA A 220 -12.54 -13.53 6.05
CA ALA A 220 -13.53 -14.28 6.81
C ALA A 220 -13.45 -13.89 8.30
N ARG A 221 -14.58 -14.01 9.01
CA ARG A 221 -14.68 -13.63 10.42
C ARG A 221 -15.19 -14.78 11.26
N PHE A 222 -14.69 -14.86 12.48
CA PHE A 222 -15.31 -15.66 13.54
C PHE A 222 -15.51 -14.77 14.75
N ARG A 223 -16.46 -15.14 15.61
CA ARG A 223 -16.71 -14.45 16.87
C ARG A 223 -16.27 -15.31 18.03
N ILE A 224 -15.59 -14.70 18.99
CA ILE A 224 -15.30 -15.30 20.27
C ILE A 224 -16.48 -15.02 21.18
N GLU A 225 -17.07 -16.09 21.71
CA GLU A 225 -18.17 -16.01 22.66
C GLU A 225 -17.66 -16.34 24.08
N PRO A 226 -18.26 -15.75 25.12
CA PRO A 226 -18.02 -16.19 26.49
C PRO A 226 -18.28 -17.69 26.66
N GLY A 227 -17.45 -18.34 27.47
CA GLY A 227 -17.54 -19.77 27.76
C GLY A 227 -16.49 -20.64 27.07
N ILE A 228 -15.81 -20.12 26.04
CA ILE A 228 -14.69 -20.81 25.39
C ILE A 228 -13.53 -20.97 26.38
N THR A 229 -12.91 -22.14 26.39
CA THR A 229 -11.71 -22.44 27.18
C THR A 229 -10.47 -22.25 26.32
N LEU A 230 -9.44 -21.64 26.90
CA LEU A 230 -8.11 -21.54 26.33
C LEU A 230 -7.35 -22.77 26.78
N ASP A 231 -7.14 -23.70 25.85
CA ASP A 231 -6.39 -24.91 26.10
C ASP A 231 -4.89 -24.60 26.06
N LEU A 232 -4.15 -25.15 27.03
CA LEU A 232 -2.69 -25.11 26.95
C LEU A 232 -2.23 -25.93 25.74
N ALA A 233 -1.46 -25.30 24.86
CA ALA A 233 -0.92 -25.90 23.65
C ALA A 233 0.54 -25.49 23.46
N ASP A 234 1.27 -26.17 22.58
CA ASP A 234 2.67 -25.79 22.27
C ASP A 234 2.77 -24.48 21.49
N THR A 235 1.69 -24.09 20.80
CA THR A 235 1.59 -22.88 19.98
C THR A 235 0.18 -22.29 20.06
N ASP A 236 0.06 -20.97 19.92
CA ASP A 236 -1.23 -20.31 19.78
C ASP A 236 -1.97 -20.77 18.50
N GLY A 237 -3.29 -20.91 18.57
CA GLY A 237 -4.11 -21.27 17.43
C GLY A 237 -5.61 -21.14 17.67
N VAL A 238 -6.37 -20.97 16.59
CA VAL A 238 -7.83 -20.99 16.61
C VAL A 238 -8.33 -22.09 15.69
N TRP A 239 -9.16 -22.99 16.20
CA TRP A 239 -9.80 -24.05 15.41
C TRP A 239 -11.26 -23.72 15.20
N LEU A 240 -11.67 -23.75 13.93
CA LEU A 240 -13.02 -23.47 13.49
C LEU A 240 -13.73 -24.77 13.07
N THR A 241 -15.01 -24.82 13.37
CA THR A 241 -15.94 -25.82 12.85
C THR A 241 -16.17 -25.65 11.34
N ALA A 242 -16.89 -26.60 10.71
CA ALA A 242 -17.25 -26.53 9.29
C ALA A 242 -18.05 -25.26 8.92
N ASP A 243 -18.88 -24.77 9.84
CA ASP A 243 -19.71 -23.58 9.73
C ASP A 243 -19.01 -22.28 10.20
N GLY A 244 -17.74 -22.36 10.60
CA GLY A 244 -16.91 -21.20 10.93
C GLY A 244 -17.05 -20.69 12.37
N ALA A 245 -17.71 -21.44 13.26
CA ALA A 245 -17.74 -21.16 14.69
C ALA A 245 -16.41 -21.56 15.36
N VAL A 246 -16.04 -20.87 16.45
CA VAL A 246 -14.85 -21.23 17.21
C VAL A 246 -15.11 -22.48 18.02
N GLU A 247 -14.41 -23.56 17.68
CA GLU A 247 -14.44 -24.82 18.42
C GLU A 247 -13.47 -24.79 19.60
N ARG A 248 -12.25 -24.27 19.36
CA ARG A 248 -11.15 -24.30 20.32
C ARG A 248 -10.19 -23.13 20.12
N ILE A 249 -9.64 -22.63 21.22
CA ILE A 249 -8.50 -21.70 21.22
C ILE A 249 -7.36 -22.35 21.99
N GLY A 250 -6.25 -22.58 21.32
CA GLY A 250 -5.01 -23.04 21.94
C GLY A 250 -4.13 -21.85 22.29
N SER A 251 -3.48 -21.89 23.45
CA SER A 251 -2.52 -20.88 23.86
C SER A 251 -1.25 -21.50 24.41
N ALA A 252 -0.10 -20.94 24.01
CA ALA A 252 1.21 -21.30 24.55
C ALA A 252 1.50 -20.68 25.92
N ASN A 253 0.61 -19.83 26.45
CA ASN A 253 0.78 -19.21 27.76
C ASN A 253 0.18 -20.09 28.88
N PRO A 254 1.02 -20.78 29.70
CA PRO A 254 0.52 -21.61 30.80
C PRO A 254 -0.14 -20.78 31.91
N GLY A 255 0.13 -19.48 31.99
CA GLY A 255 -0.45 -18.60 33.00
C GLY A 255 -1.98 -18.49 32.90
N HIS A 256 -2.56 -18.67 31.71
CA HIS A 256 -3.99 -18.51 31.47
C HIS A 256 -4.85 -19.40 32.37
N ALA A 257 -4.41 -20.62 32.68
CA ALA A 257 -5.13 -21.55 33.56
C ALA A 257 -5.20 -21.08 35.04
N HIS A 258 -4.32 -20.17 35.45
CA HIS A 258 -4.18 -19.73 36.84
C HIS A 258 -4.75 -18.34 37.12
N TYR A 259 -4.87 -17.49 36.09
CA TYR A 259 -5.38 -16.14 36.25
C TYR A 259 -6.86 -16.10 36.64
N GLN A 260 -7.24 -15.19 37.54
CA GLN A 260 -8.63 -14.93 37.91
C GLN A 260 -8.97 -13.46 37.62
N GLY A 261 -10.01 -13.23 36.82
CA GLY A 261 -10.45 -11.87 36.46
C GLY A 261 -9.45 -11.07 35.62
N TRP A 262 -8.56 -11.75 34.89
CA TRP A 262 -7.46 -11.11 34.15
C TRP A 262 -7.88 -10.71 32.74
N THR A 263 -7.58 -9.48 32.34
CA THR A 263 -7.87 -8.99 30.98
C THR A 263 -6.66 -9.22 30.09
N SER A 264 -6.82 -10.02 29.04
CA SER A 264 -5.77 -10.33 28.06
C SER A 264 -6.33 -10.55 26.67
N SER A 265 -5.45 -10.65 25.69
CA SER A 265 -5.80 -11.14 24.36
C SER A 265 -5.93 -12.67 24.41
N ALA A 266 -7.13 -13.21 24.12
CA ALA A 266 -7.32 -14.65 23.93
C ALA A 266 -6.82 -15.10 22.57
N VAL A 267 -6.82 -14.19 21.59
CA VAL A 267 -6.32 -14.40 20.25
C VAL A 267 -5.45 -13.21 19.89
N TYR A 268 -4.20 -13.46 19.49
CA TYR A 268 -3.25 -12.43 19.09
C TYR A 268 -3.32 -12.17 17.59
N LEU A 269 -2.79 -11.02 17.16
CA LEU A 269 -2.53 -10.73 15.76
C LEU A 269 -1.59 -11.79 15.18
N GLY A 270 -1.95 -12.37 14.03
CA GLY A 270 -1.14 -13.39 13.36
C GLY A 270 -1.31 -14.82 13.89
N THR A 271 -2.24 -15.05 14.82
CA THR A 271 -2.57 -16.39 15.32
C THR A 271 -3.04 -17.29 14.16
N PRO A 272 -2.46 -18.48 13.96
CA PRO A 272 -2.91 -19.42 12.94
C PRO A 272 -4.38 -19.85 13.15
N VAL A 273 -5.12 -19.93 12.05
CA VAL A 273 -6.52 -20.40 12.03
C VAL A 273 -6.59 -21.72 11.29
N TYR A 274 -7.27 -22.70 11.88
CA TYR A 274 -7.38 -24.07 11.40
C TYR A 274 -8.85 -24.47 11.17
N GLN A 275 -9.07 -25.36 10.22
CA GLN A 275 -10.34 -26.05 10.00
C GLN A 275 -10.04 -27.52 9.71
N HIS A 276 -10.52 -28.44 10.56
CA HIS A 276 -10.17 -29.87 10.51
C HIS A 276 -8.64 -30.10 10.37
N ASP A 277 -7.85 -29.53 11.28
CA ASP A 277 -6.37 -29.55 11.35
C ASP A 277 -5.60 -28.96 10.16
N ARG A 278 -6.28 -28.59 9.08
CA ARG A 278 -5.69 -27.82 8.00
C ARG A 278 -5.64 -26.36 8.41
N ARG A 279 -4.44 -25.77 8.37
CA ARG A 279 -4.30 -24.31 8.47
C ARG A 279 -5.03 -23.67 7.30
N VAL A 280 -6.07 -22.91 7.62
CA VAL A 280 -6.84 -22.16 6.64
C VAL A 280 -6.37 -20.72 6.55
N GLY A 281 -5.70 -20.17 7.58
CA GLY A 281 -5.22 -18.79 7.54
C GLY A 281 -4.52 -18.27 8.80
N VAL A 282 -4.54 -16.95 9.00
CA VAL A 282 -4.08 -16.23 10.21
C VAL A 282 -4.99 -15.05 10.56
N THR A 283 -5.11 -14.74 11.85
CA THR A 283 -5.86 -13.58 12.33
C THR A 283 -5.18 -12.25 11.98
N VAL A 284 -5.97 -11.21 11.69
CA VAL A 284 -5.47 -9.85 11.38
C VAL A 284 -5.81 -8.83 12.47
N GLY A 285 -6.21 -9.31 13.64
CA GLY A 285 -6.50 -8.51 14.82
C GLY A 285 -6.38 -9.33 16.09
N GLU A 286 -6.53 -8.65 17.23
CA GLU A 286 -6.54 -9.28 18.54
C GLU A 286 -7.95 -9.34 19.11
N ALA A 287 -8.28 -10.42 19.82
CA ALA A 287 -9.48 -10.50 20.63
C ALA A 287 -9.16 -10.31 22.10
N ARG A 288 -9.63 -9.21 22.66
CA ARG A 288 -9.50 -8.93 24.10
C ARG A 288 -10.68 -9.48 24.87
N CYS A 289 -10.35 -10.11 26.00
CA CYS A 289 -11.32 -10.77 26.85
C CYS A 289 -10.88 -10.73 28.31
N ARG A 290 -11.83 -10.99 29.20
CA ARG A 290 -11.56 -11.31 30.59
C ARG A 290 -11.53 -12.82 30.77
N LEU A 291 -10.47 -13.31 31.39
CA LEU A 291 -10.19 -14.71 31.66
C LEU A 291 -10.40 -15.02 33.14
N ASP A 292 -11.00 -16.17 33.42
CA ASP A 292 -11.03 -16.78 34.74
C ASP A 292 -10.67 -18.27 34.62
N ARG A 293 -9.52 -18.64 35.17
CA ARG A 293 -8.92 -19.98 35.15
C ARG A 293 -8.98 -20.64 33.77
N GLY A 294 -8.47 -19.94 32.76
CA GLY A 294 -8.42 -20.41 31.37
C GLY A 294 -9.73 -20.28 30.61
N ARG A 295 -10.82 -19.82 31.23
CA ARG A 295 -12.11 -19.63 30.55
C ARG A 295 -12.36 -18.17 30.23
N ILE A 296 -12.83 -17.91 29.02
CA ILE A 296 -13.33 -16.59 28.62
C ILE A 296 -14.66 -16.34 29.34
N VAL A 297 -14.69 -15.34 30.23
CA VAL A 297 -15.92 -14.98 30.96
C VAL A 297 -16.58 -13.72 30.42
N GLU A 298 -15.83 -12.90 29.69
CA GLU A 298 -16.33 -11.68 29.07
C GLU A 298 -15.49 -11.37 27.84
N VAL A 299 -16.13 -10.85 26.80
CA VAL A 299 -15.46 -10.44 25.56
C VAL A 299 -15.69 -8.96 25.35
N ASP A 300 -14.67 -8.26 24.87
CA ASP A 300 -14.82 -6.89 24.39
C ASP A 300 -15.72 -6.92 23.13
N PRO A 301 -16.91 -6.31 23.14
CA PRO A 301 -17.85 -6.40 22.02
C PRO A 301 -17.26 -5.84 20.72
N GLU A 302 -16.38 -4.84 20.80
CA GLU A 302 -15.74 -4.23 19.63
C GLU A 302 -14.56 -5.06 19.11
N ARG A 303 -14.02 -5.97 19.92
CA ARG A 303 -12.86 -6.83 19.59
C ARG A 303 -13.15 -8.33 19.64
N SER A 304 -14.40 -8.72 19.84
CA SER A 304 -14.84 -10.13 19.89
C SER A 304 -14.95 -10.76 18.51
N SER A 305 -15.12 -9.95 17.46
CA SER A 305 -15.13 -10.40 16.07
C SER A 305 -13.72 -10.34 15.51
N VAL A 306 -13.11 -11.51 15.32
CA VAL A 306 -11.76 -11.61 14.76
C VAL A 306 -11.85 -11.91 13.27
N ILE A 307 -11.12 -11.10 12.52
CA ILE A 307 -10.96 -11.25 11.08
C ILE A 307 -9.73 -12.12 10.82
N TRP A 308 -9.79 -13.03 9.84
CA TRP A 308 -8.65 -13.85 9.43
C TRP A 308 -8.49 -13.95 7.92
N ARG A 309 -7.23 -13.97 7.46
CA ARG A 309 -6.86 -14.13 6.05
C ARG A 309 -6.39 -15.54 5.77
N ALA A 310 -6.83 -16.09 4.64
CA ALA A 310 -6.30 -17.36 4.14
C ALA A 310 -4.81 -17.26 3.80
#